data_AF-A0A219A1F1-F1
#
_entry.id   AF-A0A219A1F1-F1
#
_cell.length_a   1.000
_cell.length_b   1.000
_cell.length_c   1.000
_cell.angle_alpha   90.00
_cell.angle_beta   90.00
_cell.angle_gamma   90.00
#
_symmetry.space_group_name_H-M   'P 1'
#
loop_
_entity.id
_entity.type
_entity.pdbx_description
1 polymer ?
#
loop_
_entity_poly.entity_id
_entity_poly.type
_entity_poly.pdbx_seq_one_letter_code
_entity_poly.pdbx_strand_id
1 'polypeptide(L)'
;MLGKEYTFYLSAIVAILGTVGYHMLMKKIPSTINPLVSIVSIYVAIVILSTLMLPFFLGSGTLLAGLKQMTWLQGGIAFCILMMEIGFLMMYRSGWDLSTGNIVTGAIINIALGFIGVFLLKEGLSYLNIAGVLLCIVGVILIGYKSSSGDQPSGADTHAAVSLVPPSLAPEATAKEP
;
A
#
# COMPACT_ATOMS: atom_id res chain seq x y z
N MET A 1 -31.92 15.41 9.53
CA MET A 1 -31.36 14.04 9.46
C MET A 1 -30.42 13.81 8.27
N LEU A 2 -30.33 14.72 7.30
CA LEU A 2 -29.41 14.63 6.14
C LEU A 2 -27.91 14.60 6.51
N GLY A 3 -27.49 15.20 7.63
CA GLY A 3 -26.05 15.37 7.94
C GLY A 3 -25.27 14.09 8.30
N LYS A 4 -25.90 13.08 8.93
CA LYS A 4 -25.19 11.86 9.37
C LYS A 4 -24.81 10.94 8.21
N GLU A 5 -25.71 10.82 7.23
CA GLU A 5 -25.48 10.08 5.99
C GLU A 5 -24.26 10.67 5.25
N TYR A 6 -24.22 12.00 5.08
CA TYR A 6 -23.08 12.66 4.43
C TYR A 6 -21.76 12.48 5.19
N THR A 7 -21.77 12.56 6.53
CA THR A 7 -20.56 12.31 7.32
C THR A 7 -20.05 10.88 7.17
N PHE A 8 -20.96 9.90 7.04
CA PHE A 8 -20.59 8.49 6.81
C PHE A 8 -19.93 8.29 5.45
N TYR A 9 -20.53 8.79 4.37
CA TYR A 9 -19.92 8.66 3.04
C TYR A 9 -18.62 9.47 2.91
N LEU A 10 -18.57 10.67 3.51
CA LEU A 10 -17.39 11.52 3.50
C LEU A 10 -16.22 10.88 4.24
N SER A 11 -16.45 10.27 5.41
CA SER A 11 -15.38 9.58 6.15
C SER A 11 -14.85 8.37 5.38
N ALA A 12 -15.73 7.62 4.71
CA ALA A 12 -15.33 6.51 3.85
C ALA A 12 -14.47 6.97 2.67
N ILE A 13 -14.86 8.06 1.98
CA ILE A 13 -14.08 8.61 0.86
C ILE A 13 -12.70 9.08 1.33
N VAL A 14 -12.62 9.80 2.45
CA VAL A 14 -11.35 10.28 3.02
C VAL A 14 -10.46 9.10 3.40
N ALA A 15 -11.01 8.05 4.00
CA ALA A 15 -10.26 6.84 4.33
C ALA A 15 -9.70 6.16 3.08
N ILE A 16 -10.52 5.98 2.03
CA ILE A 16 -10.09 5.36 0.77
C ILE A 16 -8.99 6.19 0.11
N LEU A 17 -9.16 7.51 0.00
CA LEU A 17 -8.15 8.39 -0.58
C LEU A 17 -6.84 8.35 0.20
N GLY A 18 -6.92 8.35 1.54
CA GLY A 18 -5.76 8.22 2.42
C GLY A 18 -5.02 6.90 2.22
N THR A 19 -5.74 5.77 2.19
CA THR A 19 -5.15 4.44 1.99
C THR A 19 -4.52 4.28 0.61
N VAL A 20 -5.19 4.77 -0.45
CA VAL A 20 -4.63 4.72 -1.81
C VAL A 20 -3.36 5.58 -1.90
N GLY A 21 -3.41 6.81 -1.39
CA GLY A 21 -2.25 7.70 -1.34
C GLY A 21 -1.09 7.11 -0.54
N TYR A 22 -1.38 6.48 0.60
CA TYR A 22 -0.42 5.76 1.42
C TYR A 22 0.34 4.73 0.60
N HIS A 23 -0.34 3.75 0.00
CA HIS A 23 0.36 2.69 -0.72
C HIS A 23 1.10 3.18 -1.96
N MET A 24 0.57 4.18 -2.67
CA MET A 24 1.24 4.81 -3.82
C MET A 24 2.56 5.48 -3.44
N LEU A 25 2.57 6.24 -2.34
CA LEU A 25 3.77 6.93 -1.86
C LEU A 25 4.75 5.95 -1.20
N MET A 26 4.23 4.98 -0.46
CA MET A 26 5.04 3.95 0.22
C MET A 26 5.89 3.14 -0.76
N LYS A 27 5.34 2.76 -1.91
CA LYS A 27 6.09 2.06 -2.97
C LYS A 27 7.22 2.91 -3.56
N LYS A 28 7.11 4.24 -3.51
CA LYS A 28 8.13 5.17 -4.03
C LYS A 28 9.27 5.43 -3.05
N ILE A 29 9.17 4.95 -1.81
CA ILE A 29 10.24 5.13 -0.81
C ILE A 29 11.47 4.37 -1.28
N PRO A 30 12.62 5.04 -1.47
CA PRO A 30 13.81 4.40 -1.98
C PRO A 30 14.30 3.30 -1.02
N SER A 31 14.73 2.17 -1.59
CA SER A 31 15.28 1.03 -0.85
C SER A 31 16.65 1.32 -0.23
N THR A 32 17.32 2.39 -0.66
CA THR A 32 18.63 2.83 -0.18
C THR A 32 18.60 3.41 1.23
N ILE A 33 17.44 3.89 1.70
CA ILE A 33 17.29 4.46 3.05
C ILE A 33 16.99 3.34 4.05
N ASN A 34 17.56 3.41 5.25
CA ASN A 34 17.21 2.48 6.32
C ASN A 34 15.68 2.54 6.60
N PRO A 35 14.98 1.41 6.64
CA PRO A 35 13.52 1.37 6.77
C PRO A 35 13.02 2.10 8.02
N LEU A 36 13.73 1.97 9.14
CA LEU A 36 13.38 2.63 10.40
C LEU A 36 13.53 4.15 10.29
N VAL A 37 14.55 4.64 9.58
CA VAL A 37 14.76 6.08 9.38
C VAL A 37 13.62 6.69 8.56
N SER A 38 13.17 5.99 7.52
CA SER A 38 12.03 6.42 6.72
C SER A 38 10.73 6.44 7.54
N ILE A 39 10.54 5.45 8.41
CA ILE A 39 9.35 5.40 9.27
C ILE A 39 9.39 6.56 10.27
N VAL A 40 10.52 6.78 10.95
CA VAL A 40 10.69 7.89 11.90
C VAL A 40 10.38 9.23 11.23
N SER A 41 10.86 9.49 10.01
CA SER A 41 10.59 10.75 9.31
C SER A 41 9.11 10.93 8.96
N ILE A 42 8.40 9.85 8.55
CA ILE A 42 6.95 9.87 8.31
C ILE A 42 6.21 10.24 9.61
N TYR A 43 6.53 9.61 10.73
CA TYR A 43 5.86 9.91 12.00
C TYR A 43 6.16 11.32 12.53
N VAL A 44 7.38 11.82 12.35
CA VAL A 44 7.69 13.23 12.66
C VAL A 44 6.83 14.17 11.82
N ALA A 45 6.68 13.91 10.52
CA ALA A 45 5.81 14.69 9.65
C ALA A 45 4.33 14.62 10.10
N ILE A 46 3.85 13.44 10.49
CA ILE A 46 2.49 13.26 11.04
C ILE A 46 2.31 14.10 12.30
N VAL A 47 3.26 14.08 13.24
CA VAL A 47 3.19 14.86 14.48
C VAL A 47 3.12 16.36 14.19
N ILE A 48 3.93 16.85 13.24
CA ILE A 48 3.91 18.26 12.82
C ILE A 48 2.55 18.62 12.23
N LEU A 49 2.06 17.80 11.28
CA LEU A 49 0.78 18.05 10.61
C LEU A 49 -0.40 17.99 11.58
N SER A 50 -0.42 17.01 12.49
CA SER A 50 -1.47 16.88 13.51
C SER A 50 -1.44 18.04 14.50
N THR A 51 -0.26 18.51 14.88
CA THR A 51 -0.10 19.67 15.78
C THR A 51 -0.62 20.94 15.11
N LEU A 52 -0.37 21.10 13.81
CA LEU A 52 -0.86 22.24 13.02
C LEU A 52 -2.39 22.21 12.84
N MET A 53 -2.99 21.02 12.71
CA MET A 53 -4.44 20.86 12.62
C MET A 53 -5.14 20.98 13.96
N LEU A 54 -4.42 20.76 15.07
CA LEU A 54 -4.97 20.76 16.41
C LEU A 54 -5.83 21.99 16.76
N PRO A 55 -5.41 23.27 16.51
CA PRO A 55 -6.24 24.44 16.84
C PRO A 55 -7.60 24.46 16.12
N PHE A 56 -7.74 23.79 14.98
CA PHE A 56 -9.03 23.71 14.26
C PHE A 56 -9.99 22.69 14.87
N PHE A 57 -9.47 21.68 15.59
CA PHE A 57 -10.24 20.55 16.11
C PHE A 57 -10.36 20.52 17.64
N LEU A 58 -9.46 21.20 18.38
CA LEU A 58 -9.39 21.12 19.84
C LEU A 58 -10.47 21.95 20.55
N GLY A 59 -11.18 22.83 19.84
CA GLY A 59 -12.23 23.67 20.42
C GLY A 59 -11.73 24.46 21.64
N SER A 60 -12.36 24.28 22.80
CA SER A 60 -11.99 24.90 24.08
C SER A 60 -11.09 24.05 25.00
N GLY A 61 -10.65 22.87 24.54
CA GLY A 61 -9.82 21.96 25.33
C GLY A 61 -8.33 22.33 25.35
N THR A 62 -7.59 21.80 26.34
CA THR A 62 -6.11 21.88 26.37
C THR A 62 -5.48 20.56 25.96
N LEU A 63 -4.34 20.63 25.27
CA LEU A 63 -3.58 19.47 24.78
C LEU A 63 -3.18 18.53 25.93
N LEU A 64 -2.84 19.11 27.08
CA LEU A 64 -2.47 18.38 28.29
C LEU A 64 -3.63 17.59 28.90
N ALA A 65 -4.88 18.05 28.74
CA ALA A 65 -6.05 17.31 29.19
C ALA A 65 -6.29 16.06 28.30
N GLY A 66 -6.05 16.16 26.99
CA GLY A 66 -6.12 15.02 26.07
C GLY A 66 -5.05 13.96 26.36
N LEU A 67 -3.82 14.38 26.65
CA LEU A 67 -2.73 13.47 27.02
C LEU A 67 -3.00 12.74 28.34
N LYS A 68 -3.72 13.35 29.28
CA LYS A 68 -4.11 12.67 30.53
C LYS A 68 -5.18 11.60 30.34
N GLN A 69 -5.92 11.63 29.24
CA GLN A 69 -6.91 10.60 28.88
C GLN A 69 -6.28 9.45 28.09
N MET A 70 -4.95 9.45 27.94
CA MET A 70 -4.25 8.43 27.18
C MET A 70 -4.32 7.08 27.92
N THR A 71 -4.93 6.09 27.27
CA THR A 71 -5.03 4.71 27.75
C THR A 71 -3.96 3.85 27.09
N TRP A 72 -3.74 2.65 27.63
CA TRP A 72 -2.81 1.68 27.05
C TRP A 72 -3.14 1.30 25.59
N LEU A 73 -4.41 1.50 25.16
CA LEU A 73 -4.83 1.27 23.77
C LEU A 73 -4.04 2.10 22.77
N GLN A 74 -3.71 3.36 23.06
CA GLN A 74 -2.90 4.16 22.11
C GLN A 74 -1.50 3.58 21.93
N GLY A 75 -0.92 3.02 22.99
CA GLY A 75 0.36 2.31 22.90
C GLY A 75 0.26 1.06 22.03
N GLY A 76 -0.79 0.26 22.23
CA GLY A 76 -1.07 -0.92 21.38
C GLY A 76 -1.28 -0.57 19.91
N ILE A 77 -2.06 0.48 19.63
CA ILE A 77 -2.31 0.96 18.26
C ILE A 77 -0.99 1.43 17.62
N ALA A 78 -0.16 2.20 18.33
CA ALA A 78 1.12 2.66 17.80
C ALA A 78 2.04 1.50 17.41
N PHE A 79 2.08 0.44 18.24
CA PHE A 79 2.83 -0.77 17.92
C PHE A 79 2.30 -1.49 16.66
N CYS A 80 0.98 -1.61 16.53
CA CYS A 80 0.36 -2.21 15.34
C CYS A 80 0.67 -1.42 14.06
N ILE A 81 0.61 -0.09 14.09
CA ILE A 81 0.93 0.75 12.93
C ILE A 81 2.42 0.60 12.58
N LEU A 82 3.32 0.57 13.56
CA LEU A 82 4.74 0.36 13.31
C LEU A 82 5.01 -0.98 12.61
N MET A 83 4.38 -2.07 13.07
CA MET A 83 4.51 -3.39 12.45
C MET A 83 3.92 -3.40 11.02
N MET A 84 2.78 -2.74 10.82
CA MET A 84 2.15 -2.57 9.51
C MET A 84 3.08 -1.83 8.54
N GLU A 85 3.66 -0.71 8.95
CA GLU A 85 4.58 0.09 8.14
C GLU A 85 5.81 -0.71 7.72
N ILE A 86 6.44 -1.41 8.68
CA ILE A 86 7.59 -2.29 8.39
C ILE A 86 7.19 -3.40 7.41
N GLY A 87 6.02 -4.01 7.61
CA GLY A 87 5.49 -5.07 6.76
C GLY A 87 5.29 -4.63 5.31
N PHE A 88 4.58 -3.52 5.09
CA PHE A 88 4.35 -2.99 3.74
C PHE A 88 5.63 -2.48 3.09
N LEU A 89 6.53 -1.86 3.85
CA LEU A 89 7.81 -1.42 3.32
C LEU A 89 8.66 -2.62 2.83
N MET A 90 8.75 -3.69 3.62
CA MET A 90 9.47 -4.91 3.23
C MET A 90 8.83 -5.59 2.03
N MET A 91 7.50 -5.67 1.99
CA MET A 91 6.75 -6.19 0.86
C MET A 91 7.12 -5.47 -0.44
N TYR A 92 7.01 -4.14 -0.48
CA TYR A 92 7.34 -3.38 -1.69
C TYR A 92 8.84 -3.43 -2.04
N ARG A 93 9.73 -3.52 -1.05
CA ARG A 93 11.17 -3.71 -1.28
C ARG A 93 11.52 -5.08 -1.84
N SER A 94 10.76 -6.11 -1.50
CA SER A 94 10.92 -7.46 -2.07
C SER A 94 10.44 -7.57 -3.52
N GLY A 95 10.03 -6.46 -4.14
CA GLY A 95 9.64 -6.39 -5.54
C GLY A 95 8.16 -6.67 -5.80
N TRP A 96 7.33 -6.74 -4.74
CA TRP A 96 5.90 -6.96 -4.93
C TRP A 96 5.25 -5.77 -5.63
N ASP A 97 4.34 -6.08 -6.55
CA ASP A 97 3.51 -5.07 -7.17
C ASP A 97 2.50 -4.46 -6.20
N LEU A 98 2.20 -3.19 -6.43
CA LEU A 98 1.25 -2.42 -5.64
C LEU A 98 -0.11 -3.11 -5.60
N SER A 99 -0.57 -3.56 -6.78
CA SER A 99 -1.85 -4.24 -6.94
C SER A 99 -1.85 -5.59 -6.22
N THR A 100 -0.91 -6.47 -6.55
CA THR A 100 -0.88 -7.83 -5.99
C THR A 100 -0.65 -7.84 -4.48
N GLY A 101 0.29 -7.04 -3.98
CA GLY A 101 0.60 -6.95 -2.55
C GLY A 101 -0.57 -6.42 -1.72
N ASN A 102 -1.21 -5.33 -2.17
CA ASN A 102 -2.34 -4.75 -1.46
C ASN A 102 -3.59 -5.63 -1.54
N ILE A 103 -3.85 -6.28 -2.68
CA ILE A 103 -5.04 -7.14 -2.85
C ILE A 103 -4.94 -8.39 -1.98
N VAL A 104 -3.77 -9.04 -1.95
CA VAL A 104 -3.57 -10.25 -1.14
C VAL A 104 -3.60 -9.90 0.36
N THR A 105 -2.88 -8.87 0.79
CA THR A 105 -2.88 -8.48 2.21
C THR A 105 -4.23 -7.97 2.67
N GLY A 106 -4.88 -7.10 1.88
CA GLY A 106 -6.21 -6.57 2.17
C GLY A 106 -7.25 -7.68 2.30
N ALA A 107 -7.18 -8.71 1.46
CA ALA A 107 -8.05 -9.88 1.58
C ALA A 107 -7.87 -10.63 2.90
N ILE A 108 -6.62 -10.97 3.24
CA ILE A 108 -6.31 -11.70 4.47
C ILE A 108 -6.72 -10.88 5.69
N ILE A 109 -6.46 -9.57 5.68
CA ILE A 109 -6.87 -8.64 6.73
C ILE A 109 -8.39 -8.65 6.87
N ASN A 110 -9.15 -8.51 5.77
CA ASN A 110 -10.62 -8.50 5.82
C ASN A 110 -11.19 -9.83 6.34
N ILE A 111 -10.61 -10.97 5.96
CA ILE A 111 -11.02 -12.29 6.46
C ILE A 111 -10.76 -12.38 7.97
N ALA A 112 -9.56 -12.00 8.41
CA ALA A 112 -9.18 -12.04 9.82
C ALA A 112 -10.05 -11.09 10.67
N LEU A 113 -10.29 -9.88 10.18
CA LEU A 113 -11.12 -8.89 10.86
C LEU A 113 -12.58 -9.33 10.92
N GLY A 114 -13.09 -9.92 9.83
CA GLY A 114 -14.40 -10.55 9.80
C GLY A 114 -14.53 -11.63 10.87
N PHE A 115 -13.57 -12.55 10.95
CA PHE A 115 -13.54 -13.61 11.97
C PHE A 115 -13.52 -13.03 13.40
N ILE A 116 -12.68 -12.04 13.65
CA ILE A 116 -12.59 -11.36 14.95
C ILE A 116 -13.92 -10.66 15.29
N GLY A 117 -14.57 -10.03 14.32
CA GLY A 117 -15.90 -9.41 14.47
C GLY A 117 -16.97 -10.39 14.96
N VAL A 118 -16.98 -11.60 14.42
CA VAL A 118 -17.92 -12.65 14.85
C VAL A 118 -17.60 -13.15 16.25
N PHE A 119 -16.35 -13.57 16.46
CA PHE A 119 -15.98 -14.38 17.62
C PHE A 119 -15.73 -13.51 18.86
N LEU A 120 -15.10 -12.35 18.71
CA LEU A 120 -14.73 -11.49 19.84
C LEU A 120 -15.77 -10.39 20.07
N LEU A 121 -16.26 -9.74 19.00
CA LEU A 121 -17.19 -8.60 19.13
C LEU A 121 -18.66 -9.05 19.22
N LYS A 122 -18.96 -10.34 18.99
CA LYS A 122 -20.32 -10.89 18.93
C LYS A 122 -21.25 -10.04 18.07
N GLU A 123 -20.71 -9.43 17.02
CA GLU A 123 -21.53 -8.68 16.09
C GLU A 123 -22.54 -9.64 15.49
N GLY A 124 -23.82 -9.28 15.56
CA GLY A 124 -24.90 -10.07 14.99
C GLY A 124 -24.71 -10.14 13.49
N LEU A 125 -24.02 -11.18 13.03
CA LEU A 125 -23.81 -11.40 11.61
C LEU A 125 -25.15 -11.72 10.96
N SER A 126 -25.71 -10.72 10.28
CA SER A 126 -26.76 -10.98 9.30
C SER A 126 -26.22 -11.92 8.23
N TYR A 127 -27.05 -12.84 7.72
CA TYR A 127 -26.69 -13.74 6.62
C TYR A 127 -26.13 -12.98 5.41
N LEU A 128 -26.51 -11.71 5.23
CA LEU A 128 -25.98 -10.81 4.20
C LEU A 128 -24.51 -10.40 4.43
N ASN A 129 -24.08 -10.20 5.68
CA ASN A 129 -22.68 -9.86 5.99
C ASN A 129 -21.77 -11.05 5.69
N ILE A 130 -22.23 -12.26 6.00
CA ILE A 130 -21.52 -13.51 5.68
C ILE A 130 -21.39 -13.68 4.16
N ALA A 131 -22.50 -13.47 3.43
CA ALA A 131 -22.49 -13.52 1.97
C ALA A 131 -21.54 -12.46 1.36
N GLY A 132 -21.50 -11.24 1.93
CA GLY A 132 -20.58 -10.18 1.52
C GLY A 132 -19.11 -10.53 1.75
N VAL A 133 -18.77 -11.13 2.89
CA VAL A 133 -17.41 -11.62 3.18
C VAL A 133 -17.01 -12.71 2.18
N LEU A 134 -17.88 -13.70 1.94
CA LEU A 134 -17.63 -14.75 0.95
C LEU A 134 -17.43 -14.18 -0.45
N LEU A 135 -18.24 -13.18 -0.85
CA LEU A 135 -18.09 -12.51 -2.14
C LEU A 135 -16.75 -11.75 -2.24
N CYS A 136 -16.30 -11.11 -1.16
CA CYS A 136 -15.01 -10.44 -1.10
C CYS A 136 -13.85 -11.43 -1.28
N ILE A 137 -13.92 -12.59 -0.63
CA ILE A 137 -12.93 -13.68 -0.77
C ILE A 137 -12.89 -14.19 -2.21
N VAL A 138 -14.05 -14.44 -2.82
CA VAL A 138 -14.14 -14.88 -4.22
C VAL A 138 -13.55 -13.83 -5.17
N GLY A 139 -13.85 -12.55 -4.95
CA GLY A 139 -13.29 -11.44 -5.74
C GLY A 139 -11.76 -11.40 -5.69
N VAL A 140 -11.18 -11.60 -4.51
CA VAL A 140 -9.73 -11.65 -4.33
C VAL A 140 -9.12 -12.85 -5.07
N ILE A 141 -9.72 -14.03 -4.93
CA ILE A 141 -9.25 -15.24 -5.62
C ILE A 141 -9.25 -15.01 -7.13
N LEU A 142 -10.33 -14.45 -7.69
CA LEU A 142 -10.45 -14.20 -9.12
C LEU A 142 -9.39 -13.24 -9.65
N ILE A 143 -9.08 -12.17 -8.90
CA ILE A 143 -8.01 -11.24 -9.24
C ILE A 143 -6.64 -11.91 -9.14
N GLY A 144 -6.41 -12.71 -8.09
CA GLY A 144 -5.19 -13.48 -7.89
C GLY A 144 -4.92 -14.45 -9.04
N TYR A 145 -5.95 -15.09 -9.59
CA TYR A 145 -5.84 -16.00 -10.74
C TYR A 145 -5.41 -15.28 -12.02
N LYS A 146 -5.94 -14.08 -12.32
CA LYS A 146 -5.57 -13.34 -13.55
C LYS A 146 -4.11 -12.87 -13.53
N SER A 147 -3.53 -12.65 -12.35
CA SER A 147 -2.10 -12.29 -12.22
C SER A 147 -1.14 -13.44 -12.53
N SER A 148 -1.62 -14.69 -12.64
CA SER A 148 -0.80 -15.86 -13.02
C SER A 148 -0.93 -16.24 -14.50
N SER A 149 -1.84 -15.60 -15.25
CA SER A 149 -2.17 -15.95 -16.64
C SER A 149 -2.10 -14.75 -17.60
N GLY A 150 -1.24 -13.78 -17.31
CA GLY A 150 -0.89 -12.68 -18.21
C GLY A 150 0.60 -12.74 -18.50
N ASP A 151 0.93 -13.15 -19.73
CA ASP A 151 2.27 -13.23 -20.32
C ASP A 151 3.31 -12.26 -19.74
N GLN A 152 4.42 -12.82 -19.28
CA GLN A 152 5.72 -12.20 -19.54
C GLN A 152 5.89 -12.16 -21.06
N PRO A 153 5.97 -10.98 -21.73
CA PRO A 153 6.77 -10.97 -22.94
C PRO A 153 8.19 -11.26 -22.48
N SER A 154 8.63 -12.48 -22.78
CA SER A 154 10.04 -12.87 -22.78
C SER A 154 10.80 -11.75 -23.47
N GLY A 155 11.59 -10.98 -22.72
CA GLY A 155 12.55 -10.02 -23.26
C GLY A 155 13.74 -10.70 -23.93
N ALA A 156 13.51 -11.80 -24.65
CA ALA A 156 14.52 -12.59 -25.34
C ALA A 156 14.65 -12.25 -26.84
N ASP A 157 13.97 -11.21 -27.33
CA ASP A 157 13.96 -10.87 -28.76
C ASP A 157 14.57 -9.49 -29.10
N THR A 158 15.36 -8.89 -28.20
CA THR A 158 16.15 -7.66 -28.53
C THR A 158 17.61 -7.95 -28.90
N HIS A 159 18.05 -9.21 -28.88
CA HIS A 159 19.41 -9.60 -29.31
C HIS A 159 19.47 -10.39 -30.64
N ALA A 160 18.37 -10.50 -31.38
CA ALA A 160 18.32 -11.25 -32.64
C ALA A 160 18.14 -10.38 -33.91
N ALA A 161 18.07 -9.04 -33.80
CA ALA A 161 17.88 -8.13 -34.94
C ALA A 161 19.06 -7.16 -35.18
N VAL A 162 20.27 -7.54 -34.77
CA VAL A 162 21.54 -6.92 -35.23
C VAL A 162 22.50 -8.04 -35.65
N SER A 163 22.09 -8.84 -36.64
CA SER A 163 22.99 -9.76 -37.33
C SER A 163 22.46 -10.10 -38.72
N LEU A 164 22.32 -9.10 -39.58
CA LEU A 164 22.21 -9.27 -41.02
C LEU A 164 22.89 -8.08 -41.73
N VAL A 165 24.20 -7.97 -41.56
CA VAL A 165 25.07 -7.29 -42.53
C VAL A 165 26.10 -8.34 -42.98
N PRO A 166 26.01 -8.87 -44.21
CA PRO A 166 26.97 -9.87 -44.67
C PRO A 166 28.36 -9.26 -44.90
N PRO A 167 29.45 -9.97 -44.57
CA PRO A 167 30.81 -9.54 -44.85
C PRO A 167 31.16 -9.96 -46.28
N SER A 168 30.88 -9.11 -47.26
CA SER A 168 31.50 -9.25 -48.58
C SER A 168 31.66 -7.88 -49.24
N LEU A 169 32.90 -7.36 -49.17
CA LEU A 169 33.61 -6.60 -50.21
C LEU A 169 34.78 -5.86 -49.55
N ALA A 170 35.91 -6.57 -49.40
CA ALA A 170 37.21 -5.91 -49.54
C ALA A 170 37.44 -5.70 -51.06
N PRO A 171 38.03 -4.56 -51.43
CA PRO A 171 39.40 -4.58 -51.91
C PRO A 171 40.22 -3.57 -51.09
N GLU A 172 41.29 -3.98 -50.42
CA GLU A 172 42.65 -4.10 -50.96
C GLU A 172 43.20 -2.80 -51.58
N ALA A 173 44.34 -2.40 -51.01
CA ALA A 173 45.41 -1.56 -51.55
C ALA A 173 45.38 -0.03 -51.30
N THR A 174 46.40 0.37 -50.51
CA THR A 174 47.34 1.49 -50.77
C THR A 174 46.81 2.92 -50.62
N ALA A 175 47.54 3.93 -50.13
CA ALA A 175 48.82 4.07 -49.44
C ALA A 175 48.94 5.58 -49.09
N LYS A 176 49.77 5.88 -48.09
CA LYS A 176 50.66 7.08 -48.05
C LYS A 176 50.08 8.42 -47.56
N GLU A 177 50.35 8.71 -46.29
CA GLU A 177 50.72 10.03 -45.74
C GLU A 177 51.85 10.69 -46.57
N PRO A 178 51.96 12.03 -46.64
CA PRO A 178 51.93 12.97 -45.50
C PRO A 178 51.04 14.21 -45.64
#